data_AF-A0A847AUQ3-F1
#
_entry.id   AF-A0A847AUQ3-F1
#
_cell.length_a   1.000
_cell.length_b   1.000
_cell.length_c   1.000
_cell.angle_alpha   90.00
_cell.angle_beta   90.00
_cell.angle_gamma   90.00
#
_symmetry.space_group_name_H-M   'P 1'
#
loop_
_entity.id
_entity.type
_entity.pdbx_description
1 polymer ?
#
loop_
_entity_poly.entity_id
_entity_poly.type
_entity_poly.pdbx_seq_one_letter_code
_entity_poly.pdbx_strand_id
1 'polypeptide(L)'
;MHISDTPDDIYNYIFRLINILKPQFVIHTGDLADNIKLGNNKNLLSSYHKSVAKLIDGLEENEYSKIYYALGNHDDYETVSHLTKRGVILQADPFVINDFSFIVSHYHKEYPVEFNLYGHSFEPAHYKQNETIGLNGVLNINIVDLSTKEVFHLDYPIGTNRFRRMETKKIGL
;
A
#
# COMPACT_ATOMS: atom_id res chain seq x y z
N MET A 1 -4.70 4.42 -7.73
CA MET A 1 -4.18 4.94 -6.45
C MET A 1 -3.35 3.85 -5.80
N HIS A 2 -2.10 4.15 -5.47
CA HIS A 2 -1.16 3.22 -4.85
C HIS A 2 -0.75 3.75 -3.47
N ILE A 3 -0.83 2.90 -2.46
CA ILE A 3 -0.52 3.19 -1.05
C ILE A 3 0.29 2.03 -0.46
N SER A 4 0.95 2.26 0.67
CA SER A 4 1.75 1.24 1.36
C SER A 4 1.91 1.52 2.85
N ASP A 5 2.19 0.47 3.61
CA ASP A 5 2.65 0.54 5.00
C ASP A 5 1.72 1.43 5.83
N THR A 6 0.43 1.10 5.88
CA THR A 6 -0.60 2.00 6.39
C THR A 6 -0.84 1.75 7.88
N PRO A 7 -0.52 2.69 8.80
CA PRO A 7 -0.93 2.59 10.19
C PRO A 7 -2.42 2.90 10.36
N ASP A 8 -3.07 2.29 11.35
CA ASP A 8 -4.52 2.45 11.58
C ASP A 8 -4.97 3.88 11.88
N ASP A 9 -4.09 4.71 12.43
CA ASP A 9 -4.30 6.14 12.68
C ASP A 9 -4.69 6.93 11.41
N ILE A 10 -4.25 6.50 10.21
CA ILE A 10 -4.49 7.24 8.96
C ILE A 10 -5.59 6.67 8.07
N TYR A 11 -6.24 5.57 8.45
CA TYR A 11 -7.25 4.92 7.60
C TYR A 11 -8.36 5.89 7.17
N ASN A 12 -8.87 6.71 8.09
CA ASN A 12 -9.93 7.68 7.77
C ASN A 12 -9.50 8.72 6.73
N TYR A 13 -8.22 9.10 6.73
CA TYR A 13 -7.66 9.99 5.71
C TYR A 13 -7.65 9.30 4.34
N ILE A 14 -7.21 8.04 4.28
CA ILE A 14 -7.22 7.23 3.07
C ILE A 14 -8.64 7.08 2.51
N PHE A 15 -9.62 6.74 3.36
CA PHE A 15 -11.01 6.61 2.93
C PHE A 15 -11.57 7.93 2.39
N ARG A 16 -11.29 9.05 3.05
CA ARG A 16 -11.69 10.37 2.55
C ARG A 16 -11.08 10.66 1.18
N LEU A 17 -9.81 10.32 0.98
CA LEU A 17 -9.13 10.54 -0.28
C LEU A 17 -9.72 9.67 -1.40
N ILE A 18 -10.01 8.39 -1.12
CA ILE A 18 -10.70 7.49 -2.06
C ILE A 18 -12.07 8.03 -2.45
N ASN A 19 -12.84 8.57 -1.50
CA ASN A 19 -14.15 9.17 -1.76
C ASN A 19 -14.08 10.44 -2.63
N ILE A 20 -13.02 11.24 -2.48
CA ILE A 20 -12.81 12.45 -3.29
C ILE A 20 -12.35 12.10 -4.70
N LEU A 21 -11.31 11.27 -4.81
CA LEU A 21 -10.65 10.95 -6.08
C LEU A 21 -11.40 9.91 -6.90
N LYS A 22 -12.20 9.07 -6.25
CA LYS A 22 -12.91 7.93 -6.83
C LYS A 22 -12.04 7.09 -7.78
N PRO A 23 -10.87 6.59 -7.33
CA PRO A 23 -9.96 5.87 -8.22
C PRO A 23 -10.61 4.59 -8.74
N GLN A 24 -10.37 4.22 -10.00
CA GLN A 24 -10.86 2.95 -10.55
C GLN A 24 -10.13 1.74 -9.93
N PHE A 25 -8.90 1.95 -9.48
CA PHE A 25 -8.03 0.92 -8.91
C PHE A 25 -7.33 1.45 -7.65
N VAL A 26 -7.35 0.66 -6.59
CA VAL A 26 -6.55 0.88 -5.37
C VAL A 26 -5.60 -0.29 -5.19
N ILE A 27 -4.31 -0.02 -5.07
CA ILE A 27 -3.26 -1.02 -4.89
C ILE A 27 -2.55 -0.73 -3.57
N HIS A 28 -2.50 -1.72 -2.67
CA HIS A 28 -1.77 -1.64 -1.41
C HIS A 28 -0.55 -2.57 -1.43
N THR A 29 0.66 -2.03 -1.27
CA THR A 29 1.92 -2.81 -1.30
C THR A 29 2.36 -3.28 0.08
N GLY A 30 1.47 -3.93 0.83
CA GLY A 30 1.80 -4.61 2.09
C GLY A 30 1.87 -3.73 3.33
N ASP A 31 1.91 -4.41 4.47
CA ASP A 31 1.83 -3.87 5.83
C ASP A 31 0.55 -3.05 6.02
N LEU A 32 -0.58 -3.74 5.92
CA LEU A 32 -1.94 -3.17 5.98
C LEU A 32 -2.25 -2.49 7.32
N ALA A 33 -1.61 -2.92 8.40
CA ALA A 33 -1.67 -2.30 9.72
C ALA A 33 -0.25 -2.09 10.27
N ASP A 34 0.51 -1.21 9.63
CA ASP A 34 1.97 -1.11 9.83
C ASP A 34 2.39 -0.74 11.26
N ASN A 35 1.54 -0.04 12.02
CA ASN A 35 1.77 0.23 13.44
C ASN A 35 1.80 -1.06 14.29
N ILE A 36 1.22 -2.16 13.78
CA ILE A 36 1.20 -3.50 14.36
C ILE A 36 2.24 -4.37 13.66
N LYS A 37 3.45 -4.41 14.22
CA LYS A 37 4.58 -5.19 13.69
C LYS A 37 4.42 -6.70 13.95
N LEU A 38 3.40 -7.32 13.35
CA LEU A 38 3.03 -8.73 13.57
C LEU A 38 4.17 -9.69 13.22
N GLY A 39 4.96 -9.37 12.19
CA GLY A 39 6.18 -10.11 11.82
C GLY A 39 7.21 -10.18 12.96
N ASN A 40 7.21 -9.21 13.88
CA ASN A 40 8.10 -9.19 15.04
C ASN A 40 7.47 -9.86 16.27
N ASN A 41 6.13 -9.89 16.36
CA ASN A 41 5.41 -10.48 17.50
C ASN A 41 4.05 -11.03 17.07
N LYS A 42 3.98 -12.36 16.92
CA LYS A 42 2.75 -13.08 16.51
C LYS A 42 1.61 -13.00 17.53
N ASN A 43 1.87 -12.65 18.79
CA ASN A 43 0.81 -12.45 19.80
C ASN A 43 -0.08 -11.23 19.50
N LEU A 44 0.32 -10.39 18.55
CA LEU A 44 -0.46 -9.24 18.11
C LEU A 44 -1.58 -9.58 17.11
N LEU A 45 -1.75 -10.87 16.75
CA LEU A 45 -2.71 -11.31 15.73
C LEU A 45 -4.13 -10.78 15.96
N SER A 46 -4.62 -10.80 17.21
CA SER A 46 -5.95 -10.28 17.55
C SER A 46 -6.09 -8.78 17.26
N SER A 47 -5.06 -7.99 17.58
CA SER A 47 -5.04 -6.56 17.29
C SER A 47 -4.90 -6.30 15.79
N TYR A 48 -4.02 -7.05 15.12
CA TYR A 48 -3.84 -7.00 13.68
C TYR A 48 -5.16 -7.25 12.95
N HIS A 49 -5.85 -8.33 13.29
CA HIS A 49 -7.15 -8.67 12.71
C HIS A 49 -8.16 -7.52 12.83
N LYS A 50 -8.25 -6.88 14.00
CA LYS A 50 -9.18 -5.75 14.20
C LYS A 50 -8.84 -4.55 13.32
N SER A 51 -7.56 -4.16 13.25
CA SER A 51 -7.15 -3.02 12.44
C SER A 51 -7.29 -3.31 10.95
N VAL A 52 -6.83 -4.48 10.49
CA VAL A 52 -6.93 -4.86 9.07
C VAL A 52 -8.39 -5.03 8.61
N ALA A 53 -9.28 -5.58 9.45
CA ALA A 53 -10.71 -5.64 9.13
C ALA A 53 -11.27 -4.25 8.82
N LYS A 54 -10.92 -3.25 9.65
CA LYS A 54 -11.34 -1.86 9.43
C LYS A 54 -10.79 -1.29 8.11
N LEU A 55 -9.52 -1.54 7.80
CA LEU A 55 -8.94 -1.08 6.53
C LEU A 55 -9.62 -1.74 5.34
N ILE A 56 -9.74 -3.07 5.35
CA ILE A 56 -10.33 -3.83 4.25
C ILE A 56 -11.79 -3.44 4.04
N ASP A 57 -12.61 -3.41 5.09
CA ASP A 57 -14.02 -3.00 4.97
C ASP A 57 -14.13 -1.59 4.39
N GLY A 58 -13.32 -0.62 4.85
CA GLY A 58 -13.39 0.76 4.33
C GLY A 58 -12.81 0.96 2.92
N LEU A 59 -11.82 0.15 2.51
CA LEU A 59 -11.33 0.14 1.13
C LEU A 59 -12.38 -0.49 0.20
N GLU A 60 -12.89 -1.65 0.59
CA GLU A 60 -13.80 -2.47 -0.20
C GLU A 60 -15.24 -1.95 -0.18
N GLU A 61 -15.68 -1.12 0.77
CA GLU A 61 -17.01 -0.49 0.75
C GLU A 61 -17.26 0.30 -0.56
N ASN A 62 -16.19 0.80 -1.20
CA ASN A 62 -16.26 1.58 -2.43
C ASN A 62 -16.41 0.68 -3.66
N GLU A 63 -17.64 0.51 -4.15
CA GLU A 63 -17.94 -0.43 -5.25
C GLU A 63 -17.35 -0.03 -6.62
N TYR A 64 -16.93 1.22 -6.79
CA TYR A 64 -16.33 1.72 -8.04
C TYR A 64 -14.84 1.37 -8.18
N SER A 65 -14.19 0.90 -7.11
CA SER A 65 -12.75 0.60 -7.09
C SER A 65 -12.52 -0.91 -7.12
N LYS A 66 -11.62 -1.37 -7.99
CA LYS A 66 -11.01 -2.70 -7.85
C LYS A 66 -9.82 -2.59 -6.88
N ILE A 67 -9.75 -3.49 -5.91
CA ILE A 67 -8.74 -3.44 -4.85
C ILE A 67 -7.75 -4.59 -5.01
N TYR A 68 -6.46 -4.26 -4.92
CA TYR A 68 -5.37 -5.23 -4.97
C TYR A 68 -4.48 -5.10 -3.75
N TYR A 69 -4.10 -6.24 -3.18
CA TYR A 69 -3.23 -6.33 -2.01
C TYR A 69 -1.99 -7.16 -2.36
N ALA A 70 -0.80 -6.59 -2.21
CA ALA A 70 0.39 -7.40 -1.93
C ALA A 70 0.58 -7.44 -0.42
N LEU A 71 1.02 -8.57 0.12
CA LEU A 71 1.23 -8.73 1.56
C LEU A 71 2.68 -8.39 1.94
N GLY A 72 2.83 -7.67 3.04
CA GLY A 72 4.12 -7.37 3.64
C GLY A 72 4.53 -8.37 4.72
N ASN A 73 5.69 -8.17 5.33
CA ASN A 73 6.18 -9.06 6.39
C ASN A 73 5.43 -8.91 7.71
N HIS A 74 4.63 -7.87 7.88
CA HIS A 74 3.74 -7.70 9.02
C HIS A 74 2.30 -8.09 8.71
N ASP A 75 2.02 -8.64 7.54
CA ASP A 75 0.71 -9.17 7.21
C ASP A 75 0.59 -10.68 7.50
N ASP A 76 -0.66 -11.11 7.68
CA ASP A 76 -1.03 -12.51 7.84
C ASP A 76 -2.01 -12.90 6.74
N TYR A 77 -1.59 -13.82 5.86
CA TYR A 77 -2.36 -14.21 4.68
C TYR A 77 -3.75 -14.74 5.04
N GLU A 78 -3.84 -15.64 6.03
CA GLU A 78 -5.10 -16.23 6.46
C GLU A 78 -6.08 -15.18 6.99
N THR A 79 -5.59 -14.18 7.71
CA THR A 79 -6.42 -13.07 8.18
C THR A 79 -6.95 -12.25 7.01
N VAL A 80 -6.08 -11.84 6.07
CA VAL A 80 -6.47 -11.01 4.93
C VAL A 80 -7.41 -11.77 3.98
N SER A 81 -7.14 -13.05 3.72
CA SER A 81 -7.93 -13.88 2.81
C SER A 81 -9.36 -14.13 3.31
N HIS A 82 -9.57 -14.23 4.63
CA HIS A 82 -10.90 -14.36 5.21
C HIS A 82 -11.67 -13.04 5.32
N LEU A 83 -10.96 -11.91 5.45
CA LEU A 83 -11.58 -10.59 5.59
C LEU A 83 -11.95 -9.97 4.24
N THR A 84 -11.15 -10.19 3.21
CA THR A 84 -11.39 -9.65 1.86
C THR A 84 -12.63 -10.30 1.23
N LYS A 85 -13.52 -9.49 0.67
CA LYS A 85 -14.75 -9.94 0.00
C LYS A 85 -14.68 -9.73 -1.50
N ARG A 86 -14.01 -8.67 -1.95
CA ARG A 86 -13.85 -8.29 -3.36
C ARG A 86 -12.43 -7.90 -3.76
N GLY A 87 -11.53 -7.74 -2.79
CA GLY A 87 -10.12 -7.51 -3.06
C GLY A 87 -9.43 -8.75 -3.63
N VAL A 88 -8.34 -8.51 -4.34
CA VAL A 88 -7.50 -9.58 -4.91
C VAL A 88 -6.14 -9.53 -4.22
N ILE A 89 -5.79 -10.60 -3.51
CA ILE A 89 -4.44 -10.78 -2.99
C ILE A 89 -3.55 -11.22 -4.15
N LEU A 90 -2.60 -10.37 -4.53
CA LEU A 90 -1.67 -10.58 -5.62
C LEU A 90 -0.48 -11.44 -5.15
N GLN A 91 -0.02 -12.29 -6.05
CA GLN A 91 1.32 -12.86 -6.00
C GLN A 91 2.29 -11.91 -6.72
N ALA A 92 3.60 -12.07 -6.50
CA ALA A 92 4.62 -11.20 -7.08
C ALA A 92 4.88 -11.47 -8.58
N ASP A 93 3.80 -11.55 -9.35
CA ASP A 93 3.76 -11.80 -10.78
C ASP A 93 3.29 -10.55 -11.52
N PRO A 94 3.81 -10.29 -12.74
CA PRO A 94 3.32 -9.20 -13.57
C PRO A 94 1.85 -9.39 -13.94
N PHE A 95 1.09 -8.31 -13.94
CA PHE A 95 -0.28 -8.28 -14.44
C PHE A 95 -0.57 -6.98 -15.19
N VAL A 96 -1.70 -6.93 -15.89
CA VAL A 96 -2.06 -5.81 -16.75
C VAL A 96 -3.30 -5.12 -16.21
N ILE A 97 -3.25 -3.79 -16.13
CA ILE A 97 -4.41 -2.93 -15.90
C ILE A 97 -4.55 -2.01 -17.12
N ASN A 98 -5.67 -2.13 -17.82
CA ASN A 98 -5.89 -1.53 -19.14
C ASN A 98 -4.79 -1.96 -20.12
N ASP A 99 -3.93 -1.04 -20.57
CA ASP A 99 -2.83 -1.29 -21.50
C ASP A 99 -1.45 -1.24 -20.81
N PHE A 100 -1.42 -1.08 -19.48
CA PHE A 100 -0.18 -0.92 -18.73
C PHE A 100 0.20 -2.18 -17.95
N SER A 101 1.48 -2.53 -18.01
CA SER A 101 2.04 -3.63 -17.23
C SER A 101 2.48 -3.19 -15.83
N PHE A 102 2.07 -3.94 -14.81
CA PHE A 102 2.37 -3.70 -13.42
C PHE A 102 3.05 -4.92 -12.80
N ILE A 103 3.95 -4.66 -11.86
CA ILE A 103 4.28 -5.61 -10.80
C ILE A 103 4.11 -4.93 -9.45
N VAL A 104 3.56 -5.67 -8.50
CA VAL A 104 3.20 -5.17 -7.18
C VAL A 104 3.81 -6.11 -6.15
N SER A 105 4.71 -5.58 -5.32
CA SER A 105 5.35 -6.34 -4.26
C SER A 105 5.58 -5.45 -3.06
N HIS A 106 5.66 -6.00 -1.85
CA HIS A 106 6.02 -5.18 -0.69
C HIS A 106 7.49 -4.71 -0.77
N TYR A 107 8.38 -5.59 -1.23
CA TYR A 107 9.80 -5.31 -1.40
C TYR A 107 10.10 -4.73 -2.79
N HIS A 108 11.06 -3.80 -2.85
CA HIS A 108 11.59 -3.32 -4.12
C HIS A 108 12.30 -4.42 -4.91
N LYS A 109 11.93 -4.57 -6.18
CA LYS A 109 12.68 -5.31 -7.18
C LYS A 109 12.33 -4.74 -8.55
N GLU A 110 13.34 -4.56 -9.38
CA GLU A 110 13.15 -4.02 -10.72
C GLU A 110 12.76 -5.12 -11.70
N TYR A 111 11.63 -4.93 -12.37
CA TYR A 111 11.21 -5.74 -13.50
C TYR A 111 11.02 -4.85 -14.73
N PRO A 112 11.23 -5.40 -15.95
CA PRO A 112 11.04 -4.70 -17.21
C PRO A 112 9.54 -4.58 -17.54
N VAL A 113 8.79 -3.94 -16.64
CA VAL A 113 7.37 -3.58 -16.78
C VAL A 113 7.24 -2.07 -16.69
N GLU A 114 6.08 -1.52 -17.01
CA GLU A 114 5.88 -0.08 -17.00
C GLU A 114 5.79 0.51 -15.59
N PHE A 115 5.21 -0.24 -14.64
CA PHE A 115 5.09 0.20 -13.25
C PHE A 115 5.57 -0.88 -12.28
N ASN A 116 6.64 -0.58 -11.54
CA ASN A 116 7.04 -1.34 -10.35
C ASN A 116 6.49 -0.62 -9.12
N LEU A 117 5.52 -1.22 -8.43
CA LEU A 117 4.91 -0.65 -7.22
C LEU A 117 5.43 -1.39 -5.99
N TYR A 118 6.03 -0.66 -5.05
CA TYR A 118 6.66 -1.24 -3.86
C TYR A 118 6.55 -0.36 -2.62
N GLY A 119 6.97 -0.88 -1.47
CA GLY A 119 6.95 -0.20 -0.18
C GLY A 119 8.08 -0.66 0.75
N HIS A 120 7.75 -0.96 2.00
CA HIS A 120 8.62 -1.52 3.05
C HIS A 120 9.70 -0.56 3.61
N SER A 121 10.39 0.16 2.73
CA SER A 121 11.54 0.99 3.05
C SER A 121 11.43 2.37 2.39
N PHE A 122 12.10 3.38 2.96
CA PHE A 122 12.23 4.68 2.29
C PHE A 122 13.12 4.63 1.04
N GLU A 123 14.01 3.64 0.96
CA GLU A 123 14.90 3.42 -0.17
C GLU A 123 14.61 2.06 -0.85
N PRO A 124 14.67 2.00 -2.19
CA PRO A 124 14.93 3.12 -3.08
C PRO A 124 13.74 4.08 -3.18
N ALA A 125 14.03 5.36 -3.40
CA ALA A 125 13.00 6.34 -3.74
C ALA A 125 12.35 6.04 -5.10
N HIS A 126 11.36 6.85 -5.51
CA HIS A 126 10.77 6.76 -6.85
C HIS A 126 11.85 6.86 -7.93
N TYR A 127 11.68 6.14 -9.02
CA TYR A 127 12.60 6.20 -10.15
C TYR A 127 11.86 6.15 -11.49
N LYS A 128 12.53 6.63 -12.53
CA LYS A 128 12.11 6.47 -13.93
C LYS A 128 13.33 6.09 -14.75
N GLN A 129 13.29 4.89 -15.32
CA GLN A 129 14.35 4.37 -16.17
C GLN A 129 13.73 3.79 -17.44
N ASN A 130 14.11 4.35 -18.59
CA ASN A 130 13.48 4.02 -19.87
C ASN A 130 11.95 4.20 -19.79
N GLU A 131 11.20 3.15 -20.12
CA GLU A 131 9.73 3.10 -20.08
C GLU A 131 9.16 2.63 -18.72
N THR A 132 10.05 2.33 -17.76
CA THR A 132 9.72 1.80 -16.45
C THR A 132 9.70 2.90 -15.39
N ILE A 133 8.63 2.94 -14.62
CA ILE A 133 8.43 3.84 -13.49
C ILE A 133 8.35 3.01 -12.22
N GLY A 134 9.22 3.30 -11.26
CA GLY A 134 9.18 2.73 -9.92
C GLY A 134 8.54 3.69 -8.93
N LEU A 135 7.52 3.22 -8.23
CA LEU A 135 6.77 4.01 -7.26
C LEU A 135 6.86 3.37 -5.88
N ASN A 136 7.41 4.13 -4.94
CA ASN A 136 7.50 3.76 -3.54
C ASN A 136 6.29 4.31 -2.75
N GLY A 137 5.41 3.42 -2.30
CA GLY A 137 4.20 3.77 -1.58
C GLY A 137 4.43 4.19 -0.12
N VAL A 138 5.64 4.02 0.43
CA VAL A 138 6.01 4.56 1.75
C VAL A 138 6.20 6.06 1.68
N LEU A 139 6.83 6.55 0.60
CA LEU A 139 7.12 7.97 0.41
C LEU A 139 5.86 8.81 0.21
N ASN A 140 4.97 8.35 -0.66
CA ASN A 140 3.76 9.08 -1.05
C ASN A 140 2.60 8.14 -1.34
N ILE A 141 1.40 8.71 -1.31
CA ILE A 141 0.23 8.15 -1.98
C ILE A 141 0.37 8.50 -3.45
N ASN A 142 0.53 7.49 -4.31
CA ASN A 142 0.77 7.69 -5.73
C ASN A 142 -0.54 7.60 -6.53
N ILE A 143 -0.84 8.63 -7.30
CA ILE A 143 -1.98 8.66 -8.22
C ILE A 143 -1.45 8.59 -9.63
N VAL A 144 -1.82 7.53 -10.35
CA VAL A 144 -1.43 7.32 -11.74
C VAL A 144 -2.66 7.57 -12.61
N ASP A 145 -2.57 8.52 -13.53
CA ASP A 145 -3.54 8.67 -14.60
C ASP A 145 -3.16 7.71 -15.73
N LEU A 146 -3.95 6.64 -15.87
CA LEU A 146 -3.72 5.62 -16.88
C LEU A 146 -4.00 6.12 -18.30
N SER A 147 -4.64 7.27 -18.51
CA SER A 147 -4.84 7.82 -19.85
C SER A 147 -3.60 8.56 -20.38
N THR A 148 -2.78 9.11 -19.49
CA THR A 148 -1.60 9.93 -19.83
C THR A 148 -0.28 9.34 -19.35
N LYS A 149 -0.31 8.30 -18.51
CA LYS A 149 0.85 7.75 -17.77
C LYS A 149 1.46 8.74 -16.78
N GLU A 150 0.76 9.84 -16.47
CA GLU A 150 1.23 10.83 -15.51
C GLU A 150 1.09 10.33 -14.07
N VAL A 151 2.07 10.68 -13.23
CA VAL A 151 2.10 10.32 -11.82
C VAL A 151 2.05 11.58 -10.96
N PHE A 152 1.11 11.61 -10.03
CA PHE A 152 0.97 12.63 -9.01
C PHE A 152 1.26 12.02 -7.64
N HIS A 153 2.00 12.76 -6.82
CA HIS A 153 2.36 12.34 -5.47
C HIS A 153 1.59 13.18 -4.47
N LEU A 154 0.85 12.52 -3.59
CA LEU A 154 0.18 13.14 -2.45
C LEU A 154 0.93 12.74 -1.19
N ASP A 155 1.17 13.72 -0.33
CA ASP A 155 1.81 13.47 0.96
C ASP A 155 0.86 12.74 1.90
N TYR A 156 1.44 11.81 2.68
CA TYR A 156 0.75 11.25 3.83
C TYR A 156 0.56 12.33 4.92
N PRO A 157 -0.43 12.17 5.81
CA PRO A 157 -0.58 13.05 6.97
C PRO A 157 0.72 13.18 7.78
N ILE A 158 0.97 14.38 8.31
CA ILE A 158 2.12 14.63 9.18
C ILE A 158 2.10 13.66 10.36
N GLY A 159 3.25 13.03 10.64
CA GLY A 159 3.40 12.04 11.70
C GLY A 159 3.11 10.59 11.30
N THR A 160 2.76 10.32 10.04
CA THR A 160 2.55 8.94 9.55
C THR A 160 3.76 8.04 9.83
N ASN A 161 4.98 8.53 9.60
CA ASN A 161 6.20 7.74 9.83
C ASN A 161 6.42 7.43 11.33
N ARG A 162 6.00 8.31 12.23
CA ARG A 162 5.98 8.04 13.67
C ARG A 162 5.03 6.90 14.01
N PHE A 163 3.83 6.88 13.42
CA PHE A 163 2.85 5.80 13.63
C PHE A 163 3.34 4.47 13.03
N ARG A 164 3.98 4.51 11.86
CA ARG A 164 4.71 3.39 11.24
C ARG A 164 5.89 2.88 12.08
N ARG A 165 6.32 3.64 13.09
CA ARG A 165 7.53 3.39 13.91
C ARG A 165 8.82 3.39 13.08
N MET A 166 8.85 4.19 12.01
CA MET A 166 9.98 4.33 11.09
C MET A 166 10.80 5.61 11.32
N GLU A 167 10.39 6.46 12.27
CA GLU A 167 11.23 7.56 12.76
C GLU A 167 12.23 7.03 13.78
N THR A 168 13.50 7.43 13.65
CA THR A 168 14.50 7.19 14.70
C THR A 168 14.04 7.89 15.98
N LYS A 169 13.88 7.12 17.07
CA LYS A 169 13.73 7.72 18.39
C LYS A 169 14.96 8.60 18.60
N LYS A 170 14.78 9.93 18.66
CA LYS A 170 15.78 10.78 19.30
C LYS A 170 15.83 10.31 20.76
N ILE A 171 16.84 9.50 21.07
CA ILE A 171 17.23 9.25 22.45
C ILE A 171 17.77 10.60 22.92
N GLY A 172 16.93 11.37 23.59
CA GLY A 172 17.39 12.57 24.30
C GLY A 172 18.34 12.13 25.40
N LEU A 173 19.49 12.80 25.48
CA LEU A 173 20.39 12.76 26.65
C LEU A 173 19.68 13.28 27.90
#